data_AF-T1J3L2-F1
#
_entry.id   AF-T1J3L2-F1
#
_cell.length_a   1.000
_cell.length_b   1.000
_cell.length_c   1.000
_cell.angle_alpha   90.00
_cell.angle_beta   90.00
_cell.angle_gamma   90.00
#
_symmetry.space_group_name_H-M   'P 1'
#
loop_
_entity.id
_entity.type
_entity.pdbx_description
1 polymer ?
#
loop_
_entity_poly.entity_id
_entity_poly.type
_entity_poly.pdbx_seq_one_letter_code
_entity_poly.pdbx_strand_id
1 'polypeptide(L)'
;MEDDTYWNEDYYNGHLTSSTPITHGGSLLDDYPSSLLYFAVFCCVLFITIGVPGNLLTICALTKAKKLHNATTAFIINLSIADLLFCGFNLPLVVSTFLHRGWVHGELLCQLFPFFRYSNVAVSLFSVLAITINRYVMIAHQQFYPRLYQFWSLAASILAIWLFSFGTLVPTLLGVWGRFGFDPKVGSCSIIPVNNKSPKAFLFIVAFGLPCIVIVICYVRIFWIVRQTQKAARKTQNQRTRITPDHSGPIKPLDPKRAKREARDLRLIKMILVIFFSFVACYLPVTLVKVFGKEETLPVTNICGYILIFMSACINPIIYVLMSTEYRKAYKDLFTWKNPQRRPGVELPSSGSHTSKM
;
A
#
# COMPACT_ATOMS: atom_id res chain seq x y z
N MET A 1 62.56 -7.61 -7.76
CA MET A 1 62.07 -9.00 -7.78
C MET A 1 60.56 -8.88 -7.68
N GLU A 2 59.98 -8.46 -8.80
CA GLU A 2 58.56 -8.36 -9.06
C GLU A 2 58.21 -9.60 -9.87
N ASP A 3 57.13 -10.28 -9.54
CA ASP A 3 56.55 -11.30 -10.41
C ASP A 3 55.05 -11.01 -10.54
N ASP A 4 54.69 -10.65 -11.76
CA ASP A 4 53.36 -10.32 -12.24
C ASP A 4 52.52 -11.59 -12.41
N THR A 5 51.45 -11.71 -11.63
CA THR A 5 50.40 -12.70 -11.89
C THR A 5 49.46 -12.19 -12.98
N TYR A 6 49.58 -12.80 -14.16
CA TYR A 6 48.66 -12.73 -15.30
C TYR A 6 47.19 -12.92 -14.85
N TRP A 7 46.35 -11.93 -15.14
CA TRP A 7 44.89 -12.05 -15.07
C TRP A 7 44.39 -12.73 -16.36
N ASN A 8 43.79 -13.92 -16.23
CA ASN A 8 43.15 -14.64 -17.34
C ASN A 8 41.88 -13.91 -17.79
N GLU A 9 41.93 -13.27 -18.96
CA GLU A 9 40.84 -12.56 -19.64
C GLU A 9 39.78 -13.50 -20.27
N ASP A 10 39.97 -14.82 -20.21
CA ASP A 10 39.09 -15.80 -20.86
C ASP A 10 37.82 -16.16 -20.07
N TYR A 11 37.67 -15.72 -18.82
CA TYR A 11 36.46 -16.02 -18.04
C TYR A 11 35.25 -15.14 -18.40
N TYR A 12 35.47 -14.00 -19.07
CA TYR A 12 34.40 -13.04 -19.39
C TYR A 12 33.90 -13.07 -20.85
N ASN A 13 34.65 -13.69 -21.78
CA ASN A 13 34.32 -13.64 -23.22
C ASN A 13 33.57 -14.87 -23.77
N GLY A 14 33.19 -15.84 -22.93
CA GLY A 14 32.53 -17.09 -23.34
C GLY A 14 31.01 -17.07 -23.52
N HIS A 15 30.32 -15.93 -23.42
CA HIS A 15 28.84 -15.89 -23.37
C HIS A 15 28.15 -14.91 -24.32
N LEU A 16 28.75 -14.61 -25.48
CA LEU A 16 28.08 -13.82 -26.53
C LEU A 16 27.67 -14.57 -27.81
N THR A 17 27.87 -15.89 -27.90
CA THR A 17 27.44 -16.65 -29.08
C THR A 17 26.88 -18.03 -28.72
N SER A 18 25.69 -18.07 -28.13
CA SER A 18 24.78 -19.19 -28.36
C SER A 18 23.36 -18.85 -27.97
N SER A 19 22.49 -18.78 -28.97
CA SER A 19 21.05 -18.97 -28.82
C SER A 19 20.80 -20.44 -28.46
N THR A 20 21.06 -20.81 -27.20
CA THR A 20 20.62 -22.09 -26.64
C THR A 20 19.29 -21.90 -25.93
N PRO A 21 18.23 -22.66 -26.28
CA PRO A 21 17.01 -22.67 -25.49
C PRO A 21 17.35 -23.18 -24.08
N ILE A 22 16.86 -22.47 -23.07
CA ILE A 22 17.00 -22.87 -21.66
C ILE A 22 16.17 -24.13 -21.45
N THR A 23 16.78 -25.29 -21.69
CA THR A 23 16.26 -26.62 -21.35
C THR A 23 17.38 -27.46 -20.78
N HIS A 24 17.70 -27.26 -19.50
CA HIS A 24 18.29 -28.21 -18.55
C HIS A 24 18.01 -27.59 -17.16
N GLY A 25 17.27 -28.18 -16.22
CA GLY A 25 17.13 -29.61 -15.91
C GLY A 25 17.46 -29.92 -14.43
N GLY A 26 17.61 -28.90 -13.57
CA GLY A 26 17.57 -29.04 -12.10
C GLY A 26 16.63 -27.97 -11.54
N SER A 27 15.71 -28.35 -10.66
CA SER A 27 14.83 -27.37 -10.03
C SER A 27 15.66 -26.54 -9.04
N LEU A 28 15.76 -25.24 -9.24
CA LEU A 28 16.66 -24.37 -8.47
C LEU A 28 16.24 -24.16 -7.01
N LEU A 29 15.02 -24.57 -6.64
CA LEU A 29 14.60 -24.72 -5.24
C LEU A 29 14.64 -26.19 -4.78
N ASP A 30 15.43 -27.07 -5.40
CA ASP A 30 15.62 -28.45 -4.93
C ASP A 30 16.29 -28.48 -3.53
N ASP A 31 17.18 -27.53 -3.26
CA ASP A 31 17.81 -27.37 -1.94
C ASP A 31 16.83 -26.90 -0.85
N TYR A 32 15.63 -26.45 -1.23
CA TYR A 32 14.61 -25.99 -0.28
C TYR A 32 13.77 -27.18 0.20
N PRO A 33 13.56 -27.32 1.53
CA PRO A 33 12.69 -28.36 2.07
C PRO A 33 11.28 -28.29 1.48
N SER A 34 10.72 -29.42 1.03
CA SER A 34 9.38 -29.48 0.45
C SER A 34 8.32 -28.88 1.37
N SER A 35 8.40 -29.18 2.67
CA SER A 35 7.50 -28.65 3.69
C SER A 35 7.50 -27.12 3.75
N LEU A 36 8.67 -26.49 3.58
CA LEU A 36 8.82 -25.05 3.58
C LEU A 36 8.17 -24.41 2.34
N LEU A 37 8.34 -25.02 1.16
CA LEU A 37 7.71 -24.55 -0.07
C LEU A 37 6.19 -24.73 -0.04
N TYR A 38 5.68 -25.87 0.44
CA TYR A 38 4.24 -26.07 0.62
C TYR A 38 3.64 -25.10 1.65
N PHE A 39 4.37 -24.78 2.72
CA PHE A 39 3.98 -23.73 3.65
C PHE A 39 3.89 -22.35 2.96
N ALA A 40 4.88 -22.00 2.14
CA ALA A 40 4.87 -20.76 1.37
C ALA A 40 3.67 -20.70 0.40
N VAL A 41 3.39 -21.79 -0.32
CA VAL A 41 2.23 -21.93 -1.20
C VAL A 41 0.94 -21.72 -0.41
N PHE A 42 0.78 -22.39 0.73
CA PHE A 42 -0.40 -22.23 1.59
C PHE A 42 -0.59 -20.77 2.02
N CYS A 43 0.46 -20.09 2.47
CA CYS A 43 0.41 -18.67 2.82
C CYS A 43 0.02 -17.79 1.63
N CYS A 44 0.61 -17.99 0.44
CA CYS A 44 0.28 -17.23 -0.75
C CYS A 44 -1.17 -17.44 -1.19
N VAL A 45 -1.68 -18.67 -1.16
CA VAL A 45 -3.10 -18.97 -1.45
C VAL A 45 -4.02 -18.29 -0.42
N LEU A 46 -3.67 -18.31 0.86
CA LEU A 46 -4.40 -17.57 1.89
C LEU A 46 -4.42 -16.06 1.62
N PHE A 47 -3.28 -15.48 1.23
CA PHE A 47 -3.19 -14.06 0.89
C PHE A 47 -4.01 -13.71 -0.35
N ILE A 48 -4.06 -14.57 -1.36
CA ILE A 48 -4.93 -14.40 -2.54
C ILE A 48 -6.40 -14.41 -2.12
N THR A 49 -6.81 -15.41 -1.34
CA THR A 49 -8.22 -15.60 -0.93
C THR A 49 -8.72 -14.50 0.02
N ILE A 50 -7.83 -13.82 0.75
CA ILE A 50 -8.18 -12.63 1.54
C ILE A 50 -8.06 -11.36 0.70
N GLY A 51 -6.93 -11.19 0.01
CA GLY A 51 -6.52 -9.96 -0.64
C GLY A 51 -7.39 -9.61 -1.85
N VAL A 52 -7.65 -10.57 -2.74
CA VAL A 52 -8.47 -10.31 -3.94
C VAL A 52 -9.90 -9.88 -3.57
N PRO A 53 -10.69 -10.66 -2.80
CA PRO A 53 -12.05 -10.24 -2.45
C PRO A 53 -12.07 -9.03 -1.51
N GLY A 54 -11.12 -8.92 -0.57
CA GLY A 54 -11.07 -7.80 0.38
C GLY A 54 -10.78 -6.45 -0.28
N ASN A 55 -9.82 -6.41 -1.20
CA ASN A 55 -9.51 -5.20 -1.95
C ASN A 55 -10.63 -4.86 -2.95
N LEU A 56 -11.21 -5.86 -3.63
CA LEU A 56 -12.36 -5.64 -4.52
C LEU A 56 -13.58 -5.10 -3.76
N LEU A 57 -13.90 -5.69 -2.59
CA LEU A 57 -14.95 -5.20 -1.70
C LEU A 57 -14.71 -3.74 -1.30
N THR A 58 -13.46 -3.40 -0.97
CA THR A 58 -13.07 -2.03 -0.61
C THR A 58 -13.31 -1.06 -1.75
N ILE A 59 -12.86 -1.40 -2.97
CA ILE A 59 -13.10 -0.60 -4.17
C ILE A 59 -14.61 -0.40 -4.39
N CYS A 60 -15.40 -1.48 -4.42
CA CYS A 60 -16.82 -1.41 -4.70
C CYS A 60 -17.61 -0.63 -3.63
N ALA A 61 -17.30 -0.83 -2.35
CA ALA A 61 -18.03 -0.17 -1.26
C ALA A 61 -17.72 1.33 -1.20
N LEU A 62 -16.45 1.71 -1.32
CA LEU A 62 -16.03 3.12 -1.23
C LEU A 62 -16.44 3.93 -2.46
N THR A 63 -16.45 3.32 -3.65
CA THR A 63 -16.97 3.97 -4.87
C THR A 63 -18.47 4.22 -4.80
N LYS A 64 -19.26 3.29 -4.23
CA LYS A 64 -20.71 3.44 -4.11
C LYS A 64 -21.16 4.32 -2.94
N ALA A 65 -20.39 4.38 -1.86
CA ALA A 65 -20.73 5.15 -0.67
C ALA A 65 -20.45 6.66 -0.86
N LYS A 66 -21.38 7.39 -1.51
CA LYS A 66 -21.28 8.85 -1.76
C LYS A 66 -20.89 9.68 -0.53
N LYS A 67 -21.36 9.29 0.65
CA LYS A 67 -21.05 9.97 1.94
C LYS A 67 -19.56 9.90 2.33
N LEU A 68 -18.80 8.99 1.73
CA LEU A 68 -17.37 8.79 1.98
C LEU A 68 -16.50 9.37 0.87
N HIS A 69 -17.06 9.97 -0.18
CA HIS A 69 -16.29 10.53 -1.28
C HIS A 69 -15.49 11.74 -0.80
N ASN A 70 -14.18 11.56 -0.72
CA ASN A 70 -13.19 12.58 -0.41
C ASN A 70 -11.82 12.10 -0.91
N ALA A 71 -10.84 13.01 -0.94
CA ALA A 71 -9.50 12.71 -1.45
C ALA A 71 -8.81 11.53 -0.74
N THR A 72 -8.98 11.37 0.58
CA THR A 72 -8.40 10.21 1.28
C THR A 72 -9.02 8.90 0.80
N THR A 73 -10.34 8.86 0.66
CA THR A 73 -11.04 7.67 0.14
C THR A 73 -10.58 7.35 -1.29
N ALA A 74 -10.33 8.35 -2.13
CA ALA A 74 -9.80 8.13 -3.47
C ALA A 74 -8.40 7.49 -3.46
N PHE A 75 -7.50 7.95 -2.60
CA PHE A 75 -6.19 7.31 -2.45
C PHE A 75 -6.25 5.91 -1.82
N ILE A 76 -7.23 5.65 -0.93
CA ILE A 76 -7.47 4.29 -0.41
C ILE A 76 -7.98 3.35 -1.50
N ILE A 77 -8.84 3.84 -2.40
CA ILE A 77 -9.25 3.08 -3.59
C ILE A 77 -8.03 2.81 -4.49
N ASN A 78 -7.16 3.80 -4.72
CA ASN A 78 -5.93 3.62 -5.48
C ASN A 78 -5.00 2.56 -4.86
N LEU A 79 -4.81 2.62 -3.55
CA LEU A 79 -4.06 1.62 -2.79
C LEU A 79 -4.67 0.21 -2.96
N SER A 80 -5.99 0.10 -2.84
CA SER A 80 -6.72 -1.18 -3.03
C SER A 80 -6.59 -1.71 -4.46
N ILE A 81 -6.49 -0.85 -5.48
CA ILE A 81 -6.26 -1.26 -6.88
C ILE A 81 -4.85 -1.85 -7.03
N ALA A 82 -3.83 -1.20 -6.48
CA ALA A 82 -2.46 -1.70 -6.52
C ALA A 82 -2.33 -3.06 -5.81
N ASP A 83 -2.93 -3.19 -4.63
CA ASP A 83 -2.97 -4.43 -3.86
C ASP A 83 -3.75 -5.53 -4.57
N LEU A 84 -4.86 -5.20 -5.25
CA LEU A 84 -5.64 -6.14 -6.05
C LEU A 84 -4.82 -6.66 -7.23
N LEU A 85 -4.10 -5.79 -7.94
CA LEU A 85 -3.19 -6.20 -9.02
C LEU A 85 -2.06 -7.08 -8.48
N PHE A 86 -1.50 -6.74 -7.32
CA PHE A 86 -0.47 -7.55 -6.68
C PHE A 86 -0.99 -8.96 -6.34
N CYS A 87 -2.15 -9.04 -5.68
CA CYS A 87 -2.75 -10.31 -5.28
C CYS A 87 -3.25 -11.13 -6.48
N GLY A 88 -3.79 -10.48 -7.52
CA GLY A 88 -4.38 -11.15 -8.68
C GLY A 88 -3.38 -11.54 -9.76
N PHE A 89 -2.23 -10.89 -9.85
CA PHE A 89 -1.22 -11.16 -10.88
C PHE A 89 0.09 -11.73 -10.31
N ASN A 90 0.68 -11.09 -9.29
CA ASN A 90 1.99 -11.49 -8.79
C ASN A 90 1.91 -12.77 -7.95
N LEU A 91 0.97 -12.85 -7.00
CA LEU A 91 0.90 -14.02 -6.10
C LEU A 91 0.62 -15.35 -6.83
N PRO A 92 -0.22 -15.43 -7.88
CA PRO A 92 -0.39 -16.66 -8.64
C PRO A 92 0.91 -17.15 -9.31
N LEU A 93 1.71 -16.24 -9.86
CA LEU A 93 3.02 -16.57 -10.45
C LEU A 93 4.02 -17.03 -9.39
N VAL A 94 3.98 -16.44 -8.19
CA VAL A 94 4.76 -16.91 -7.03
C VAL A 94 4.36 -18.32 -6.62
N VAL A 95 3.05 -18.60 -6.49
CA VAL A 95 2.54 -19.93 -6.14
C VAL A 95 3.03 -20.97 -7.15
N SER A 96 2.91 -20.67 -8.44
CA SER A 96 3.41 -21.54 -9.51
C SER A 96 4.93 -21.77 -9.38
N THR A 97 5.70 -20.72 -9.10
CA THR A 97 7.15 -20.82 -8.91
C THR A 97 7.53 -21.76 -7.76
N PHE A 98 6.83 -21.68 -6.63
CA PHE A 98 7.08 -22.58 -5.50
C PHE A 98 6.66 -24.02 -5.77
N LEU A 99 5.55 -24.25 -6.49
CA LEU A 99 5.10 -25.60 -6.86
C LEU A 99 6.06 -26.29 -7.83
N HIS A 100 6.58 -25.55 -8.80
CA HIS A 100 7.54 -26.06 -9.79
C HIS A 100 9.00 -25.97 -9.35
N ARG A 101 9.25 -25.49 -8.12
CA ARG A 101 10.60 -25.25 -7.59
C ARG A 101 11.49 -24.42 -8.52
N GLY A 102 10.89 -23.49 -9.25
CA GLY A 102 11.59 -22.71 -10.27
C GLY A 102 10.64 -21.93 -11.18
N TRP A 103 11.22 -21.07 -12.01
CA TRP A 103 10.46 -20.26 -12.95
C TRP A 103 10.24 -20.98 -14.27
N VAL A 104 8.98 -21.26 -14.62
CA VAL A 104 8.58 -22.02 -15.82
C VAL A 104 7.82 -21.20 -16.87
N HIS A 105 7.66 -19.89 -16.65
CA HIS A 105 6.76 -19.05 -17.45
C HIS A 105 7.45 -18.29 -18.60
N GLY A 106 8.67 -18.68 -18.96
CA GLY A 106 9.46 -18.03 -20.00
C GLY A 106 10.05 -16.67 -19.60
N GLU A 107 10.86 -16.11 -20.49
CA GLU A 107 11.65 -14.91 -20.20
C GLU A 107 10.79 -13.65 -20.09
N LEU A 108 9.81 -13.46 -20.98
CA LEU A 108 8.96 -12.26 -20.98
C LEU A 108 8.25 -12.07 -19.64
N LEU A 109 7.61 -13.13 -19.10
CA LEU A 109 6.97 -13.04 -17.80
C LEU A 109 8.01 -12.90 -16.67
N CYS A 110 9.23 -13.41 -16.83
CA CYS A 110 10.32 -13.19 -15.88
C CYS A 110 10.78 -11.72 -15.84
N GLN A 111 10.56 -10.96 -16.90
CA GLN A 111 10.81 -9.52 -16.92
C GLN A 111 9.60 -8.74 -16.38
N LEU A 112 8.38 -9.11 -16.79
CA LEU A 112 7.15 -8.44 -16.36
C LEU A 112 6.82 -8.67 -14.88
N PHE A 113 7.08 -9.87 -14.35
CA PHE A 113 6.83 -10.19 -12.94
C PHE A 113 7.51 -9.21 -11.97
N PRO A 114 8.85 -9.06 -11.96
CA PRO A 114 9.50 -8.11 -11.07
C PRO A 114 9.13 -6.66 -11.40
N PHE A 115 8.88 -6.32 -12.67
CA PHE A 115 8.43 -4.99 -13.06
C PHE A 115 7.09 -4.62 -12.39
N PHE A 116 6.07 -5.46 -12.50
CA PHE A 116 4.78 -5.24 -11.82
C PHE A 116 4.90 -5.37 -10.31
N ARG A 117 5.72 -6.31 -9.79
CA ARG A 117 5.94 -6.48 -8.36
C ARG A 117 6.46 -5.19 -7.72
N TYR A 118 7.58 -4.68 -8.21
CA TYR A 118 8.22 -3.49 -7.62
C TYR A 118 7.40 -2.22 -7.87
N SER A 119 6.79 -2.08 -9.05
CA SER A 119 5.93 -0.94 -9.35
C SER A 119 4.70 -0.89 -8.45
N ASN A 120 3.99 -2.00 -8.23
CA ASN A 120 2.80 -2.02 -7.36
C ASN A 120 3.15 -1.73 -5.89
N VAL A 121 4.29 -2.23 -5.42
CA VAL A 121 4.79 -1.88 -4.08
C VAL A 121 5.04 -0.38 -3.97
N ALA A 122 5.68 0.23 -4.97
CA ALA A 122 5.90 1.67 -5.01
C ALA A 122 4.57 2.44 -5.05
N VAL A 123 3.63 2.07 -5.92
CA VAL A 123 2.28 2.69 -5.97
C VAL A 123 1.59 2.62 -4.61
N SER A 124 1.72 1.50 -3.91
CA SER A 124 1.13 1.32 -2.58
C SER A 124 1.74 2.28 -1.56
N LEU A 125 3.07 2.37 -1.47
CA LEU A 125 3.74 3.29 -0.55
C LEU A 125 3.48 4.75 -0.88
N PHE A 126 3.52 5.13 -2.16
CA PHE A 126 3.20 6.49 -2.59
C PHE A 126 1.73 6.85 -2.35
N SER A 127 0.82 5.86 -2.40
CA SER A 127 -0.58 6.07 -1.98
C SER A 127 -0.69 6.35 -0.48
N VAL A 128 0.05 5.61 0.37
CA VAL A 128 0.12 5.88 1.81
C VAL A 128 0.71 7.25 2.10
N LEU A 129 1.76 7.65 1.36
CA LEU A 129 2.32 8.99 1.42
C LEU A 129 1.29 10.05 1.05
N ALA A 130 0.58 9.88 -0.07
CA ALA A 130 -0.45 10.82 -0.52
C ALA A 130 -1.61 10.94 0.47
N ILE A 131 -2.05 9.82 1.07
CA ILE A 131 -3.03 9.83 2.16
C ILE A 131 -2.51 10.68 3.34
N THR A 132 -1.25 10.47 3.73
CA THR A 132 -0.63 11.17 4.86
C THR A 132 -0.49 12.67 4.61
N ILE A 133 -0.02 13.06 3.42
CA ILE A 133 0.06 14.47 2.99
C ILE A 133 -1.34 15.08 2.97
N ASN A 134 -2.34 14.38 2.41
CA ASN A 134 -3.72 14.87 2.39
C ASN A 134 -4.25 15.15 3.80
N ARG A 135 -3.97 14.27 4.77
CA ARG A 135 -4.33 14.50 6.17
C ARG A 135 -3.57 15.66 6.78
N TYR A 136 -2.28 15.78 6.50
CA TYR A 136 -1.47 16.90 6.97
C TYR A 136 -2.01 18.23 6.45
N VAL A 137 -2.27 18.37 5.14
CA VAL A 137 -2.81 19.59 4.54
C VAL A 137 -4.20 19.91 5.11
N MET A 138 -5.07 18.91 5.27
CA MET A 138 -6.41 19.10 5.85
C MET A 138 -6.37 19.62 7.30
N ILE A 139 -5.33 19.29 8.07
CA ILE A 139 -5.21 19.67 9.49
C ILE A 139 -4.43 20.96 9.65
N ALA A 140 -3.31 21.11 8.95
CA ALA A 140 -2.37 22.21 9.10
C ALA A 140 -2.67 23.41 8.18
N HIS A 141 -3.30 23.17 7.04
CA HIS A 141 -3.38 24.09 5.90
C HIS A 141 -4.78 24.12 5.28
N GLN A 142 -5.81 24.25 6.12
CA GLN A 142 -7.23 24.18 5.72
C GLN A 142 -7.60 25.11 4.57
N GLN A 143 -6.99 26.30 4.52
CA GLN A 143 -7.22 27.30 3.47
C GLN A 143 -6.78 26.84 2.07
N PHE A 144 -5.77 25.97 1.97
CA PHE A 144 -5.24 25.50 0.68
C PHE A 144 -5.88 24.19 0.23
N TYR A 145 -6.49 23.43 1.14
CA TYR A 145 -7.07 22.11 0.86
C TYR A 145 -8.04 22.08 -0.34
N PRO A 146 -8.99 23.03 -0.50
CA PRO A 146 -9.93 22.99 -1.62
C PRO A 146 -9.26 23.17 -2.99
N ARG A 147 -8.15 23.89 -3.06
CA ARG A 147 -7.39 24.11 -4.31
C ARG A 147 -6.50 22.90 -4.65
N LEU A 148 -5.86 22.32 -3.62
CA LEU A 148 -4.93 21.19 -3.79
C LEU A 148 -5.65 19.87 -4.12
N TYR A 149 -6.83 19.64 -3.55
CA TYR A 149 -7.57 18.38 -3.68
C TYR A 149 -8.87 18.50 -4.47
N GLN A 150 -8.89 19.39 -5.47
CA GLN A 150 -9.92 19.40 -6.50
C GLN A 150 -9.79 18.16 -7.41
N PHE A 151 -10.87 17.81 -8.11
CA PHE A 151 -10.95 16.62 -8.97
C PHE A 151 -9.72 16.44 -9.91
N TRP A 152 -9.37 17.47 -10.69
CA TRP A 152 -8.25 17.39 -11.64
C TRP A 152 -6.90 17.23 -10.95
N SER A 153 -6.65 17.97 -9.87
CA SER A 153 -5.40 17.86 -9.08
C SER A 153 -5.29 16.51 -8.39
N LEU A 154 -6.40 15.95 -7.92
CA LEU A 154 -6.46 14.61 -7.35
C LEU A 154 -6.21 13.52 -8.41
N ALA A 155 -6.83 13.64 -9.58
CA ALA A 155 -6.61 12.74 -10.71
C ALA A 155 -5.16 12.80 -11.19
N ALA A 156 -4.59 14.01 -11.32
CA ALA A 156 -3.19 14.21 -11.66
C ALA A 156 -2.24 13.62 -10.62
N SER A 157 -2.57 13.74 -9.32
CA SER A 157 -1.79 13.13 -8.24
C SER A 157 -1.79 11.60 -8.35
N ILE A 158 -2.95 10.98 -8.61
CA ILE A 158 -3.05 9.53 -8.80
C ILE A 158 -2.25 9.11 -10.03
N LEU A 159 -2.42 9.79 -11.17
CA LEU A 159 -1.66 9.50 -12.38
C LEU A 159 -0.15 9.63 -12.16
N ALA A 160 0.30 10.67 -11.45
CA ALA A 160 1.70 10.86 -11.11
C ALA A 160 2.26 9.72 -10.26
N ILE A 161 1.49 9.17 -9.32
CA ILE A 161 1.90 8.00 -8.53
C ILE A 161 2.19 6.81 -9.44
N TRP A 162 1.29 6.52 -10.39
CA TRP A 162 1.48 5.41 -11.34
C TRP A 162 2.67 5.65 -12.28
N LEU A 163 2.72 6.82 -12.92
CA LEU A 163 3.78 7.16 -13.87
C LEU A 163 5.16 7.16 -13.20
N PHE A 164 5.27 7.68 -11.99
CA PHE A 164 6.54 7.67 -11.26
C PHE A 164 6.95 6.25 -10.84
N SER A 165 6.00 5.47 -10.31
CA SER A 165 6.28 4.10 -9.81
C SER A 165 6.71 3.16 -10.93
N PHE A 166 6.04 3.21 -12.08
CA PHE A 166 6.41 2.41 -13.24
C PHE A 166 7.60 3.02 -13.99
N GLY A 167 7.62 4.34 -14.16
CA GLY A 167 8.63 5.06 -14.93
C GLY A 167 10.04 4.90 -14.39
N THR A 168 10.22 4.88 -13.06
CA THR A 168 11.52 4.65 -12.42
C THR A 168 12.12 3.26 -12.72
N LEU A 169 11.30 2.29 -13.13
CA LEU A 169 11.72 0.93 -13.47
C LEU A 169 11.86 0.71 -14.98
N VAL A 170 11.42 1.66 -15.83
CA VAL A 170 11.56 1.57 -17.30
C VAL A 170 13.02 1.46 -17.75
N PRO A 171 14.01 2.23 -17.21
CA PRO A 171 15.40 2.06 -17.60
C PRO A 171 15.96 0.65 -17.34
N THR A 172 15.46 -0.02 -16.30
CA THR A 172 15.81 -1.42 -15.98
C THR A 172 15.09 -2.40 -16.90
N LEU A 173 13.84 -2.11 -17.27
CA LEU A 173 13.11 -2.90 -18.27
C LEU A 173 13.80 -2.88 -19.64
N LEU A 174 14.35 -1.73 -20.03
CA LEU A 174 15.08 -1.55 -21.28
C LEU A 174 16.55 -2.01 -21.23
N GLY A 175 17.03 -2.51 -20.08
CA GLY A 175 18.42 -3.00 -19.94
C GLY A 175 19.49 -1.90 -19.83
N VAL A 176 19.10 -0.62 -19.76
CA VAL A 176 20.04 0.53 -19.69
C VAL A 176 20.69 0.62 -18.31
N TRP A 177 19.95 0.30 -17.25
CA TRP A 177 20.43 0.36 -15.87
C TRP A 177 20.00 -0.87 -15.06
N GLY A 178 20.82 -1.91 -15.15
CA GLY A 178 20.45 -3.26 -14.73
C GLY A 178 19.46 -3.90 -15.70
N ARG A 179 19.04 -5.13 -15.41
CA ARG A 179 18.01 -5.84 -16.19
C ARG A 179 17.09 -6.64 -15.28
N PHE A 180 15.88 -6.92 -15.73
CA PHE A 180 15.05 -7.96 -15.10
C PHE A 180 15.46 -9.34 -15.62
N GLY A 181 15.50 -10.31 -14.72
CA GLY A 181 15.81 -11.68 -15.08
C GLY A 181 15.76 -12.60 -13.87
N PHE A 182 15.93 -13.90 -14.11
CA PHE A 182 15.98 -14.89 -13.04
C PHE A 182 17.28 -14.75 -12.24
N ASP A 183 17.16 -14.53 -10.93
CA ASP A 183 18.30 -14.42 -10.01
C ASP A 183 18.36 -15.69 -9.14
N PRO A 184 19.34 -16.59 -9.39
CA PRO A 184 19.48 -17.84 -8.64
C PRO A 184 19.68 -17.64 -7.14
N LYS A 185 20.31 -16.53 -6.73
CA LYS A 185 20.59 -16.23 -5.31
C LYS A 185 19.32 -15.98 -4.51
N VAL A 186 18.26 -15.52 -5.18
CA VAL A 186 16.97 -15.26 -4.55
C VAL A 186 15.93 -16.31 -4.89
N GLY A 187 16.18 -17.15 -5.91
CA GLY A 187 15.25 -18.19 -6.37
C GLY A 187 14.00 -17.63 -7.06
N SER A 188 14.12 -16.45 -7.69
CA SER A 188 13.00 -15.74 -8.29
C SER A 188 13.51 -14.74 -9.34
N CYS A 189 12.64 -14.36 -10.28
CA CYS A 189 12.88 -13.22 -11.15
C CYS A 189 12.98 -11.91 -10.34
N SER A 190 14.05 -11.16 -10.56
CA SER A 190 14.41 -9.94 -9.83
C SER A 190 15.25 -8.99 -10.72
N ILE A 191 15.78 -7.93 -10.12
CA ILE A 191 16.73 -7.02 -10.77
C ILE A 191 18.14 -7.63 -10.67
N ILE A 192 18.81 -7.78 -11.80
CA ILE A 192 20.19 -8.29 -11.89
C ILE A 192 21.12 -7.12 -12.28
N PRO A 193 22.28 -6.97 -11.62
CA PRO A 193 23.27 -5.98 -12.03
C PRO A 193 23.80 -6.26 -13.45
N VAL A 194 24.07 -5.20 -14.20
CA VAL A 194 24.74 -5.25 -15.51
C VAL A 194 25.95 -4.33 -15.44
N ASN A 195 27.15 -4.82 -15.78
CA ASN A 195 28.42 -4.07 -15.69
C ASN A 195 28.63 -3.43 -14.30
N ASN A 196 28.38 -4.20 -13.24
CA ASN A 196 28.43 -3.76 -11.84
C ASN A 196 27.49 -2.58 -11.48
N LYS A 197 26.55 -2.21 -12.37
CA LYS A 197 25.52 -1.19 -12.12
C LYS A 197 24.20 -1.86 -11.77
N SER A 198 23.64 -1.49 -10.62
CA SER A 198 22.30 -1.93 -10.18
C SER A 198 21.46 -0.75 -9.71
N PRO A 199 20.19 -0.65 -10.13
CA PRO A 199 19.28 0.39 -9.66
C PRO A 199 18.73 0.10 -8.26
N LYS A 200 18.99 -1.08 -7.66
CA LYS A 200 18.41 -1.52 -6.38
C LYS A 200 18.55 -0.49 -5.27
N ALA A 201 19.75 0.05 -5.06
CA ALA A 201 20.01 1.04 -4.01
C ALA A 201 19.31 2.39 -4.28
N PHE A 202 19.36 2.86 -5.53
CA PHE A 202 18.66 4.08 -5.94
C PHE A 202 17.15 3.96 -5.75
N LEU A 203 16.56 2.86 -6.20
CA LEU A 203 15.13 2.58 -6.03
C LEU A 203 14.76 2.46 -4.54
N PHE A 204 15.61 1.83 -3.72
CA PHE A 204 15.40 1.80 -2.28
C PHE A 204 15.35 3.21 -1.67
N ILE A 205 16.26 4.10 -2.04
CA ILE A 205 16.28 5.47 -1.51
C ILE A 205 15.06 6.26 -2.00
N VAL A 206 14.82 6.28 -3.31
CA VAL A 206 13.82 7.16 -3.94
C VAL A 206 12.40 6.64 -3.79
N ALA A 207 12.19 5.33 -3.94
CA ALA A 207 10.86 4.71 -3.91
C ALA A 207 10.48 4.14 -2.55
N PHE A 208 11.40 4.09 -1.57
CA PHE A 208 11.10 3.62 -0.20
C PHE A 208 11.57 4.59 0.89
N GLY A 209 12.87 4.89 0.97
CA GLY A 209 13.48 5.65 2.06
C GLY A 209 12.93 7.07 2.18
N LEU A 210 12.98 7.85 1.09
CA LEU A 210 12.50 9.22 1.05
C LEU A 210 10.98 9.31 1.34
N PRO A 211 10.10 8.49 0.73
CA PRO A 211 8.69 8.44 1.09
C PRO A 211 8.45 8.15 2.59
N CYS A 212 9.17 7.19 3.17
CA CYS A 212 9.05 6.86 4.59
C CYS A 212 9.44 8.05 5.49
N ILE A 213 10.54 8.73 5.17
CA ILE A 213 10.98 9.93 5.92
C ILE A 213 9.91 11.02 5.87
N VAL A 214 9.36 11.31 4.69
CA VAL A 214 8.30 12.31 4.54
C VAL A 214 7.05 11.92 5.34
N ILE A 215 6.63 10.66 5.30
CA ILE A 215 5.50 10.15 6.09
C ILE A 215 5.73 10.40 7.59
N VAL A 216 6.92 10.06 8.10
CA VAL A 216 7.27 10.26 9.52
C VAL A 216 7.22 11.75 9.89
N ILE A 217 7.82 12.63 9.07
CA ILE A 217 7.79 14.08 9.29
C ILE A 217 6.35 14.60 9.32
N CYS A 218 5.51 14.19 8.36
CA CYS A 218 4.10 14.58 8.32
C CYS A 218 3.37 14.14 9.60
N TYR A 219 3.57 12.91 10.07
CA TYR A 219 2.93 12.44 11.31
C TYR A 219 3.39 13.19 12.55
N VAL A 220 4.70 13.43 12.69
CA VAL A 220 5.23 14.23 13.79
C VAL A 220 4.55 15.61 13.83
N ARG A 221 4.44 16.27 12.67
CA ARG A 221 3.74 17.57 12.55
C ARG A 221 2.24 17.47 12.86
N ILE A 222 1.54 16.45 12.34
CA ILE A 222 0.12 16.21 12.64
C ILE A 222 -0.10 16.07 14.15
N PHE A 223 0.67 15.19 14.82
CA PHE A 223 0.52 14.96 16.25
C PHE A 223 0.87 16.20 17.07
N TRP A 224 1.86 16.98 16.65
CA TRP A 224 2.20 18.24 17.29
C TRP A 224 1.05 19.26 17.22
N ILE A 225 0.47 19.47 16.04
CA ILE A 225 -0.67 20.39 15.83
C ILE A 225 -1.90 19.92 16.64
N VAL A 226 -2.20 18.63 16.62
CA VAL A 226 -3.31 18.06 17.41
C VAL A 226 -3.10 18.28 18.91
N ARG A 227 -1.90 18.04 19.43
CA ARG A 227 -1.59 18.28 20.85
C ARG A 227 -1.68 19.77 21.20
N GLN A 228 -1.22 20.66 20.32
CA GLN A 228 -1.28 22.10 20.54
C GLN A 228 -2.73 22.61 20.59
N THR A 229 -3.57 22.19 19.64
CA THR A 229 -4.99 22.55 19.59
C THR A 229 -5.76 22.03 20.80
N GLN A 230 -5.49 20.80 21.25
CA GLN A 230 -6.08 20.26 22.49
C GLN A 230 -5.63 21.01 23.75
N LYS A 231 -4.34 21.37 23.86
CA LYS A 231 -3.83 22.17 24.99
C LYS A 231 -4.45 23.57 25.02
N ALA A 232 -4.57 24.23 23.87
CA ALA A 232 -5.20 25.54 23.76
C ALA A 232 -6.68 25.48 24.20
N ALA A 233 -7.44 24.48 23.72
CA ALA A 233 -8.84 24.28 24.11
C ALA A 233 -9.01 24.08 25.63
N ARG A 234 -8.13 23.29 26.26
CA ARG A 234 -8.13 23.07 27.71
C ARG A 234 -7.80 24.34 28.50
N LYS A 235 -6.84 25.15 28.04
CA LYS A 235 -6.50 26.44 28.66
C LYS A 235 -7.68 27.41 28.62
N THR A 236 -8.32 27.56 27.46
CA THR A 236 -9.50 28.42 27.31
C THR A 236 -10.66 27.98 28.21
N GLN A 237 -10.86 26.67 28.36
CA GLN A 237 -11.87 26.14 29.28
C GLN A 237 -11.55 26.44 30.74
N ASN A 238 -10.31 26.16 31.19
CA ASN A 238 -9.89 26.43 32.57
C ASN A 238 -9.92 27.94 32.92
N GLN A 239 -9.61 28.81 31.96
CA GLN A 239 -9.66 30.27 32.18
C GLN A 239 -11.10 30.77 32.35
N ARG A 240 -12.07 30.23 31.59
CA ARG A 240 -13.49 30.54 31.79
C ARG A 240 -14.00 30.10 33.17
N THR A 241 -13.57 28.94 33.66
CA THR A 241 -13.99 28.44 34.99
C THR A 241 -13.42 29.26 36.14
N ARG A 242 -12.29 29.97 35.95
CA ARG A 242 -11.67 30.81 37.00
C ARG A 242 -12.23 32.23 37.10
N ILE A 243 -12.74 32.80 36.01
CA ILE A 243 -13.13 34.22 35.94
C ILE A 243 -14.59 34.46 36.38
N THR A 244 -15.44 33.44 36.40
CA THR A 244 -16.84 33.55 36.88
C THR A 244 -17.10 32.55 38.00
N PRO A 245 -16.80 32.88 39.28
CA PRO A 245 -17.10 32.01 40.41
C PRO A 245 -18.59 31.93 40.77
N ASP A 246 -19.41 32.95 40.43
CA ASP A 246 -20.66 33.18 41.17
C ASP A 246 -21.98 33.18 40.37
N HIS A 247 -22.01 33.42 39.04
CA HIS A 247 -23.31 33.55 38.33
C HIS A 247 -23.42 32.94 36.92
N SER A 248 -22.51 32.06 36.51
CA SER A 248 -22.65 31.36 35.22
C SER A 248 -23.39 30.04 35.39
N GLY A 249 -24.58 29.91 34.78
CA GLY A 249 -25.29 28.65 34.60
C GLY A 249 -24.40 27.53 34.02
N PRO A 250 -24.86 26.28 34.04
CA PRO A 250 -24.02 25.09 33.87
C PRO A 250 -23.11 25.24 32.64
N ILE A 251 -21.80 25.05 32.85
CA ILE A 251 -20.77 25.05 31.80
C ILE A 251 -21.30 24.20 30.65
N LYS A 252 -21.59 24.83 29.49
CA LYS A 252 -22.06 24.08 28.31
C LYS A 252 -21.03 23.00 28.02
N PRO A 253 -21.39 21.70 28.13
CA PRO A 253 -20.47 20.62 27.84
C PRO A 253 -19.92 20.79 26.42
N LEU A 254 -18.69 20.33 26.19
CA LEU A 254 -18.12 20.24 24.86
C LEU A 254 -19.16 19.60 23.93
N ASP A 255 -19.50 20.26 22.82
CA ASP A 255 -20.55 19.76 21.91
C ASP A 255 -20.27 18.28 21.59
N PRO A 256 -21.16 17.35 22.01
CA PRO A 256 -20.92 15.92 21.85
C PRO A 256 -20.73 15.55 20.37
N LYS A 257 -21.28 16.33 19.43
CA LYS A 257 -21.05 16.15 17.99
C LYS A 257 -19.60 16.49 17.60
N ARG A 258 -19.03 17.57 18.15
CA ARG A 258 -17.64 17.97 17.91
C ARG A 258 -16.67 16.95 18.48
N ALA A 259 -16.86 16.52 19.73
CA ALA A 259 -16.01 15.50 20.37
C ALA A 259 -16.01 14.19 19.57
N LYS A 260 -17.19 13.76 19.09
CA LYS A 260 -17.33 12.57 18.24
C LYS A 260 -16.60 12.71 16.90
N ARG A 261 -16.62 13.89 16.28
CA ARG A 261 -15.88 14.17 15.04
C ARG A 261 -14.37 14.11 15.27
N GLU A 262 -13.86 14.75 16.32
CA GLU A 262 -12.43 14.74 16.65
C GLU A 262 -11.93 13.31 16.93
N ALA A 263 -12.69 12.52 17.70
CA ALA A 263 -12.36 11.12 17.96
C ALA A 263 -12.33 10.26 16.68
N ARG A 264 -13.26 10.51 15.75
CA ARG A 264 -13.28 9.87 14.44
C ARG A 264 -12.06 10.24 13.61
N ASP A 265 -11.74 11.53 13.51
CA ASP A 265 -10.59 12.00 12.72
C ASP A 265 -9.28 11.42 13.27
N LEU A 266 -9.16 11.32 14.61
CA LEU A 266 -8.02 10.66 15.28
C LEU A 266 -7.95 9.16 15.01
N ARG A 267 -9.10 8.47 14.98
CA ARG A 267 -9.19 7.05 14.62
C ARG A 267 -8.74 6.81 13.19
N LEU A 268 -9.10 7.69 12.26
CA LEU A 268 -8.64 7.64 10.87
C LEU A 268 -7.12 7.85 10.78
N ILE A 269 -6.56 8.84 11.49
CA ILE A 269 -5.10 9.05 11.55
C ILE A 269 -4.39 7.80 12.08
N LYS A 270 -4.90 7.22 13.18
CA LYS A 270 -4.35 5.98 13.76
C LYS A 270 -4.41 4.82 12.76
N MET A 271 -5.49 4.68 12.01
CA MET A 271 -5.64 3.64 10.99
C MET A 271 -4.57 3.79 9.90
N ILE A 272 -4.36 4.99 9.36
CA ILE A 272 -3.35 5.22 8.31
C ILE A 272 -1.94 4.93 8.86
N LEU A 273 -1.69 5.26 10.13
CA LEU A 273 -0.41 4.97 10.79
C LEU A 273 -0.18 3.47 10.95
N VAL A 274 -1.22 2.69 11.29
CA VAL A 274 -1.15 1.23 11.33
C VAL A 274 -0.86 0.65 9.94
N ILE A 275 -1.47 1.18 8.88
CA ILE A 275 -1.17 0.78 7.49
C ILE A 275 0.31 1.01 7.17
N PHE A 276 0.82 2.22 7.47
CA PHE A 276 2.22 2.55 7.23
C PHE A 276 3.19 1.64 7.99
N PHE A 277 2.99 1.45 9.30
CA PHE A 277 3.87 0.59 10.09
C PHE A 277 3.77 -0.88 9.68
N SER A 278 2.58 -1.34 9.26
CA SER A 278 2.42 -2.69 8.71
C SER A 278 3.24 -2.86 7.44
N PHE A 279 3.16 -1.88 6.52
CA PHE A 279 3.96 -1.89 5.29
C PHE A 279 5.47 -1.90 5.59
N VAL A 280 5.95 -1.03 6.49
CA VAL A 280 7.36 -0.96 6.88
C VAL A 280 7.82 -2.27 7.53
N ALA A 281 7.05 -2.85 8.45
CA ALA A 281 7.38 -4.11 9.10
C ALA A 281 7.46 -5.28 8.11
N CYS A 282 6.57 -5.31 7.12
CA CYS A 282 6.56 -6.32 6.06
C CYS A 282 7.72 -6.17 5.07
N TYR A 283 8.15 -4.94 4.77
CA TYR A 283 9.00 -4.67 3.60
C TYR A 283 10.45 -4.27 3.96
N LEU A 284 10.66 -3.46 4.99
CA LEU A 284 11.96 -2.88 5.31
C LEU A 284 13.01 -3.94 5.70
N PRO A 285 12.75 -4.86 6.65
CA PRO A 285 13.78 -5.82 7.08
C PRO A 285 14.27 -6.68 5.91
N VAL A 286 13.33 -7.15 5.09
CA VAL A 286 13.61 -8.02 3.94
C VAL A 286 14.39 -7.28 2.87
N THR A 287 14.02 -6.03 2.58
CA THR A 287 14.71 -5.23 1.55
C THR A 287 16.11 -4.85 1.99
N LEU A 288 16.34 -4.55 3.27
CA LEU A 288 17.69 -4.28 3.78
C LEU A 288 18.61 -5.48 3.59
N VAL A 289 18.13 -6.69 3.93
CA VAL A 289 18.90 -7.92 3.72
C VAL A 289 19.18 -8.15 2.24
N LYS A 290 18.19 -7.95 1.35
CA LYS A 290 18.36 -8.21 -0.10
C LYS A 290 19.16 -7.13 -0.84
N VAL A 291 19.26 -5.92 -0.30
CA VAL A 291 20.01 -4.81 -0.93
C VAL A 291 21.43 -4.69 -0.36
N PHE A 292 21.60 -4.88 0.95
CA PHE A 292 22.86 -4.64 1.65
C PHE A 292 23.51 -5.88 2.25
N GLY A 293 22.78 -7.00 2.32
CA GLY A 293 23.33 -8.27 2.79
C GLY A 293 24.39 -8.81 1.83
N LYS A 294 25.55 -9.18 2.37
CA LYS A 294 26.65 -9.82 1.62
C LYS A 294 26.60 -11.34 1.71
N GLU A 295 25.86 -11.88 2.67
CA GLU A 295 25.79 -13.31 2.96
C GLU A 295 24.58 -13.98 2.30
N GLU A 296 24.75 -15.25 1.96
CA GLU A 296 23.64 -16.07 1.47
C GLU A 296 22.63 -16.30 2.59
N THR A 297 21.38 -15.94 2.32
CA THR A 297 20.29 -16.11 3.29
C THR A 297 19.85 -17.56 3.33
N LEU A 298 19.76 -18.14 4.53
CA LEU A 298 19.16 -19.47 4.74
C LEU A 298 17.78 -19.58 4.06
N PRO A 299 17.44 -20.76 3.50
CA PRO A 299 16.16 -20.98 2.81
C PRO A 299 14.93 -20.52 3.62
N VAL A 300 14.90 -20.83 4.92
CA VAL A 300 13.81 -20.43 5.83
C VAL A 300 13.67 -18.91 5.90
N THR A 301 14.77 -18.20 6.11
CA THR A 301 14.79 -16.73 6.19
C THR A 301 14.33 -16.10 4.87
N ASN A 302 14.73 -16.67 3.73
CA ASN A 302 14.31 -16.19 2.42
C ASN A 302 12.79 -16.34 2.23
N ILE A 303 12.24 -17.52 2.53
CA ILE A 303 10.80 -17.80 2.43
C ILE A 303 9.99 -16.93 3.40
N CYS A 304 10.43 -16.80 4.65
CA CYS A 304 9.77 -15.91 5.62
C CYS A 304 9.77 -14.45 5.12
N GLY A 305 10.88 -13.99 4.54
CA GLY A 305 10.96 -12.65 3.95
C GLY A 305 9.98 -12.46 2.79
N TYR A 306 9.85 -13.45 1.90
CA TYR A 306 8.85 -13.42 0.84
C TYR A 306 7.43 -13.35 1.39
N ILE A 307 7.09 -14.20 2.36
CA ILE A 307 5.76 -14.22 2.99
C ILE A 307 5.45 -12.86 3.62
N LEU A 308 6.41 -12.24 4.33
CA LEU A 308 6.23 -10.92 4.92
C LEU A 308 5.95 -9.84 3.86
N ILE A 309 6.71 -9.81 2.76
CA ILE A 309 6.47 -8.88 1.65
C ILE A 309 5.08 -9.11 1.05
N PHE A 310 4.69 -10.35 0.82
CA PHE A 310 3.42 -10.68 0.17
C PHE A 310 2.20 -10.38 1.04
N MET A 311 2.33 -10.52 2.37
CA MET A 311 1.29 -10.18 3.33
C MET A 311 0.88 -8.69 3.27
N SER A 312 1.78 -7.79 2.86
CA SER A 312 1.49 -6.35 2.84
C SER A 312 0.32 -5.99 1.91
N ALA A 313 0.08 -6.79 0.87
CA ALA A 313 -1.00 -6.54 -0.11
C ALA A 313 -2.38 -7.01 0.38
N CYS A 314 -2.46 -7.90 1.37
CA CYS A 314 -3.74 -8.43 1.86
C CYS A 314 -4.12 -7.94 3.27
N ILE A 315 -3.22 -7.26 3.98
CA ILE A 315 -3.48 -6.77 5.34
C ILE A 315 -4.40 -5.53 5.38
N ASN A 316 -4.40 -4.72 4.31
CA ASN A 316 -5.13 -3.45 4.26
C ASN A 316 -6.65 -3.59 4.48
N PRO A 317 -7.36 -4.50 3.79
CA PRO A 317 -8.77 -4.77 4.06
C PRO A 317 -9.07 -5.16 5.52
N ILE A 318 -8.19 -5.94 6.15
CA ILE A 318 -8.33 -6.33 7.56
C ILE A 318 -8.23 -5.09 8.45
N ILE A 319 -7.24 -4.24 8.21
CA ILE A 319 -7.08 -2.97 8.96
C ILE A 319 -8.31 -2.08 8.81
N TYR A 320 -8.89 -1.97 7.60
CA TYR A 320 -10.10 -1.19 7.35
C TYR A 320 -11.29 -1.70 8.17
N VAL A 321 -11.52 -3.02 8.19
CA VAL A 321 -12.61 -3.63 8.97
C VAL A 321 -12.41 -3.38 10.47
N LEU A 322 -11.19 -3.57 10.99
CA LEU A 322 -10.91 -3.43 12.41
C LEU A 322 -10.99 -1.99 12.89
N MET A 323 -10.51 -1.03 12.09
CA MET A 323 -10.25 0.33 12.54
C MET A 323 -11.23 1.39 12.01
N SER A 324 -11.99 1.11 10.94
CA SER A 324 -12.93 2.07 10.35
C SER A 324 -14.39 1.64 10.53
N THR A 325 -15.13 2.40 11.32
CA THR A 325 -16.58 2.21 11.49
C THR A 325 -17.35 2.58 10.22
N GLU A 326 -16.86 3.59 9.51
CA GLU A 326 -17.41 4.12 8.27
C GLU A 326 -17.29 3.10 7.14
N TYR A 327 -16.14 2.43 7.06
CA TYR A 327 -15.90 1.43 6.01
C TYR A 327 -16.68 0.16 6.29
N ARG A 328 -16.73 -0.30 7.55
CA ARG A 328 -17.64 -1.38 7.95
C ARG A 328 -19.09 -1.09 7.59
N LYS A 329 -19.55 0.15 7.78
CA LYS A 329 -20.90 0.55 7.38
C LYS A 329 -21.06 0.49 5.87
N ALA A 330 -20.13 1.03 5.10
CA ALA A 330 -20.17 0.96 3.64
C ALA A 330 -20.15 -0.50 3.12
N TYR A 331 -19.40 -1.40 3.76
CA TYR A 331 -19.39 -2.82 3.44
C TYR A 331 -20.77 -3.44 3.69
N LYS A 332 -21.37 -3.20 4.87
CA LYS A 332 -22.73 -3.68 5.17
C LYS A 332 -23.76 -3.13 4.19
N ASP A 333 -23.70 -1.83 3.92
CA ASP A 333 -24.61 -1.14 3.00
C ASP A 333 -24.49 -1.70 1.57
N LEU A 334 -23.31 -2.12 1.13
CA LEU A 334 -23.13 -2.76 -0.18
C LEU A 334 -23.88 -4.10 -0.28
N PHE A 335 -23.86 -4.91 0.78
CA PHE A 335 -24.58 -6.18 0.82
C PHE A 335 -26.09 -6.00 1.00
N THR A 336 -26.53 -4.99 1.75
CA THR A 336 -27.97 -4.70 1.93
C THR A 336 -28.58 -3.98 0.73
N TRP A 337 -27.80 -3.22 -0.06
CA TRP A 337 -28.29 -2.57 -1.28
C TRP A 337 -28.65 -3.58 -2.38
N LYS A 338 -28.11 -4.81 -2.34
CA LYS A 338 -28.62 -5.92 -3.16
C LYS A 338 -30.04 -6.38 -2.77
N ASN A 339 -30.66 -5.79 -1.74
CA ASN A 339 -32.02 -6.10 -1.29
C ASN A 339 -32.93 -4.84 -1.41
N PRO A 340 -33.44 -4.49 -2.61
CA PRO A 340 -34.30 -3.32 -2.82
C PRO A 340 -35.65 -3.40 -2.11
N GLN A 341 -36.07 -4.58 -1.65
CA GLN A 341 -37.41 -4.84 -1.10
C GLN A 341 -37.64 -4.36 0.34
N ARG A 342 -36.70 -3.62 0.95
CA ARG A 342 -36.86 -3.06 2.32
C ARG A 342 -36.53 -1.57 2.41
N ARG A 343 -37.08 -0.75 1.51
CA ARG A 343 -37.30 0.66 1.87
C ARG A 343 -38.73 0.78 2.40
N PRO A 344 -38.94 1.08 3.69
CA PRO A 344 -40.26 1.47 4.18
C PRO A 344 -40.74 2.66 3.34
N GLY A 345 -41.97 2.57 2.84
CA GLY A 345 -42.59 3.58 1.99
C GLY A 345 -42.50 4.95 2.64
N VAL A 346 -42.02 5.92 1.86
CA VAL A 346 -42.43 7.30 2.07
C VAL A 346 -43.81 7.37 1.45
N GLU A 347 -44.85 7.20 2.27
CA GLU A 347 -46.22 7.57 1.89
C GLU A 347 -46.18 9.05 1.46
N LEU A 348 -46.47 9.29 0.18
CA LEU A 348 -46.76 10.63 -0.31
C LEU A 348 -48.04 11.10 0.38
N PRO A 349 -48.10 12.35 0.91
CA PRO A 349 -49.32 12.87 1.48
C PRO A 349 -50.41 12.87 0.40
N SER A 350 -51.51 12.18 0.68
CA SER A 350 -52.75 12.24 -0.09
C SER A 350 -53.18 13.69 -0.26
N SER A 351 -53.31 14.17 -1.49
CA SER A 351 -53.90 15.47 -1.77
C SER A 351 -55.35 15.45 -1.30
N GLY A 352 -55.63 16.17 -0.21
CA GLY A 352 -56.98 16.39 0.28
C GLY A 352 -57.81 17.10 -0.78
N SER A 353 -58.92 16.47 -1.16
CA SER A 353 -60.02 17.08 -1.89
C SER A 353 -60.61 18.23 -1.07
N HIS A 354 -60.48 19.46 -1.56
CA HIS A 354 -61.36 20.56 -1.15
C HIS A 354 -62.49 20.70 -2.18
N THR A 355 -63.63 20.10 -1.83
CA THR A 355 -64.96 20.47 -2.31
C THR A 355 -65.43 21.75 -1.60
N SER A 356 -65.81 22.78 -2.35
CA SER A 356 -66.96 23.68 -2.10
C SER A 356 -67.11 24.54 -3.36
N LYS A 357 -68.15 24.38 -4.21
CA LYS A 357 -69.49 24.96 -4.04
C LYS A 357 -69.46 26.35 -3.38
N MET A 358 -69.41 27.40 -4.20
CA MET A 358 -70.51 28.36 -4.37
C MET A 358 -70.35 29.08 -5.71
#